data_AF-A0A8B6G684-F1
#
_entry.id   AF-A0A8B6G684-F1
#
_cell.length_a   1.000
_cell.length_b   1.000
_cell.length_c   1.000
_cell.angle_alpha   90.00
_cell.angle_beta   90.00
_cell.angle_gamma   90.00
#
_symmetry.space_group_name_H-M   'P 1'
#
loop_
_entity.id
_entity.type
_entity.pdbx_description
1 polymer ?
#
loop_
_entity_poly.entity_id
_entity_poly.type
_entity_poly.pdbx_seq_one_letter_code
_entity_poly.pdbx_strand_id
1 'polypeptide(L)'
;MDVLLISKGFLLGLICYSYVVSNKITEVWQNVAVYDDQDFTVYTLRTFPGESAAVCGNMCTKDSRCLSFTWNKLKLMCKMFSKIFYTIAQSKSIGNRYFKRKDYCIYKGYIQTPTLPVIPVCFQFFQSTPLDSISASSECEESKATLLRIINVDTILYIAAYLRSINVGTDVFIDGNDTAVEFKWKYSDGSDVIYLKWAPYEPSSFICNYCVERCLTLQDYPGVDFEGMNNMKCGDRRPYICQLHIFA
;
A
#
# COMPACT_ATOMS: atom_id res chain seq x y z
N MET A 1 15.25 -63.89 -36.60
CA MET A 1 15.60 -62.58 -36.02
C MET A 1 14.64 -61.57 -36.62
N ASP A 2 13.50 -61.45 -35.94
CA ASP A 2 12.39 -60.52 -36.14
C ASP A 2 12.87 -59.06 -36.03
N VAL A 3 12.23 -58.01 -36.57
CA VAL A 3 10.83 -57.54 -36.41
C VAL A 3 10.55 -56.56 -37.59
N LEU A 4 9.58 -56.79 -38.48
CA LEU A 4 8.12 -56.54 -38.43
C LEU A 4 7.64 -55.10 -38.77
N LEU A 5 7.20 -54.97 -40.03
CA LEU A 5 5.96 -54.38 -40.57
C LEU A 5 5.47 -52.96 -40.22
N ILE A 6 5.13 -52.28 -41.32
CA ILE A 6 4.42 -51.02 -41.48
C ILE A 6 2.91 -51.17 -41.20
N SER A 7 2.32 -50.07 -40.72
CA SER A 7 0.90 -49.69 -40.67
C SER A 7 0.05 -50.16 -39.48
N LYS A 8 -0.48 -49.16 -38.75
CA LYS A 8 -1.92 -48.90 -38.60
C LYS A 8 -2.09 -47.51 -38.00
N GLY A 9 -2.86 -46.66 -38.68
CA GLY A 9 -3.11 -45.28 -38.26
C GLY A 9 -4.03 -45.21 -37.05
N PHE A 10 -3.90 -44.11 -36.30
CA PHE A 10 -4.95 -43.57 -35.46
C PHE A 10 -4.80 -42.04 -35.44
N LEU A 11 -5.88 -41.35 -35.80
CA LEU A 11 -6.05 -39.91 -35.56
C LEU A 11 -5.82 -39.61 -34.08
N LEU A 12 -5.06 -38.55 -33.78
CA LEU A 12 -5.13 -37.68 -32.60
C LEU A 12 -4.03 -36.63 -32.83
N GLY A 13 -4.36 -35.46 -33.36
CA GLY A 13 -4.95 -34.40 -32.57
C GLY A 13 -3.86 -33.37 -32.31
N LEU A 14 -3.88 -32.28 -33.08
CA LEU A 14 -3.05 -31.09 -32.87
C LEU A 14 -3.17 -30.64 -31.41
N ILE A 15 -2.14 -30.89 -30.59
CA ILE A 15 -2.00 -30.19 -29.31
C ILE A 15 -1.32 -28.86 -29.64
N CYS A 16 -2.12 -27.91 -30.13
CA CYS A 16 -1.79 -26.51 -29.89
C CYS A 16 -1.80 -26.31 -28.38
N TYR A 17 -0.62 -26.15 -27.79
CA TYR A 17 -0.46 -25.60 -26.45
C TYR A 17 -0.98 -24.16 -26.47
N SER A 18 -2.29 -24.01 -26.39
CA SER A 18 -2.92 -22.75 -26.07
C SER A 18 -2.72 -22.56 -24.56
N TYR A 19 -1.67 -21.83 -24.20
CA TYR A 19 -1.66 -21.14 -22.92
C TYR A 19 -2.81 -20.14 -22.95
N VAL A 20 -4.00 -20.59 -22.53
CA VAL A 20 -5.08 -19.68 -22.18
C VAL A 20 -4.62 -19.03 -20.88
N VAL A 21 -3.87 -17.93 -20.99
CA VAL A 21 -3.77 -16.97 -19.90
C VAL A 21 -5.20 -16.52 -19.66
N SER A 22 -5.79 -17.00 -18.58
CA SER A 22 -7.11 -16.55 -18.16
C SER A 22 -6.94 -15.08 -17.81
N ASN A 23 -7.23 -14.18 -18.77
CA ASN A 23 -7.27 -12.73 -18.58
C ASN A 23 -8.48 -12.35 -17.72
N LYS A 24 -8.62 -12.99 -16.56
CA LYS A 24 -9.68 -12.68 -15.62
C LYS A 24 -9.34 -11.32 -15.04
N ILE A 25 -10.14 -10.33 -15.42
CA ILE A 25 -10.10 -8.96 -14.87
C ILE A 25 -9.92 -8.94 -13.35
N THR A 26 -10.44 -9.95 -12.64
CA THR A 26 -10.35 -10.11 -11.19
C THR A 26 -8.94 -10.35 -10.65
N GLU A 27 -7.95 -10.69 -11.47
CA GLU A 27 -6.57 -10.91 -11.01
C GLU A 27 -5.89 -9.57 -10.67
N VAL A 28 -6.03 -8.57 -11.54
CA VAL A 28 -5.43 -7.24 -11.37
C VAL A 28 -6.42 -6.24 -10.76
N TRP A 29 -7.71 -6.39 -11.10
CA TRP A 29 -8.73 -5.38 -10.79
C TRP A 29 -9.73 -5.90 -9.76
N GLN A 30 -9.97 -5.10 -8.72
CA GLN A 30 -11.01 -5.34 -7.73
C GLN A 30 -12.24 -4.51 -8.07
N ASN A 31 -13.41 -5.15 -8.13
CA ASN A 31 -14.68 -4.43 -8.20
C ASN A 31 -14.97 -3.75 -6.87
N VAL A 32 -15.31 -2.46 -6.90
CA VAL A 32 -15.72 -1.71 -5.70
C VAL A 32 -17.22 -1.39 -5.76
N ALA A 33 -17.87 -1.42 -4.59
CA ALA A 33 -19.32 -1.42 -4.49
C ALA A 33 -19.99 -0.08 -4.85
N VAL A 34 -19.43 1.04 -4.37
CA VAL A 34 -19.98 2.41 -4.50
C VAL A 34 -18.85 3.43 -4.59
N TYR A 35 -19.00 4.46 -5.44
CA TYR A 35 -18.04 5.54 -5.63
C TYR A 35 -18.66 6.79 -6.27
N ASP A 36 -18.26 8.00 -5.85
CA ASP A 36 -18.73 9.27 -6.42
C ASP A 36 -18.02 9.62 -7.75
N ASP A 37 -18.77 9.59 -8.85
CA ASP A 37 -18.22 9.89 -10.19
C ASP A 37 -17.76 11.35 -10.37
N GLN A 38 -18.29 12.31 -9.60
CA GLN A 38 -18.01 13.74 -9.77
C GLN A 38 -16.63 14.10 -9.23
N ASP A 39 -16.28 13.61 -8.04
CA ASP A 39 -14.98 13.84 -7.39
C ASP A 39 -13.81 13.34 -8.24
N PHE A 40 -14.05 12.41 -9.16
CA PHE A 40 -13.03 11.82 -10.02
C PHE A 40 -12.95 12.38 -11.43
N THR A 41 -13.82 13.33 -11.78
CA THR A 41 -13.80 13.96 -13.10
C THR A 41 -12.44 14.59 -13.43
N VAL A 42 -11.81 15.27 -12.47
CA VAL A 42 -10.49 15.89 -12.62
C VAL A 42 -9.34 14.90 -12.80
N TYR A 43 -9.52 13.64 -12.39
CA TYR A 43 -8.54 12.56 -12.56
C TYR A 43 -8.80 11.70 -13.80
N THR A 44 -9.71 12.14 -14.69
CA THR A 44 -10.05 11.39 -15.90
C THR A 44 -8.88 11.39 -16.87
N LEU A 45 -8.40 10.20 -17.22
CA LEU A 45 -7.37 10.02 -18.24
C LEU A 45 -7.99 9.93 -19.64
N ARG A 46 -9.05 9.13 -19.78
CA ARG A 46 -9.66 8.84 -21.08
C ARG A 46 -11.07 8.31 -20.92
N THR A 47 -11.93 8.64 -21.88
CA THR A 47 -13.25 8.05 -22.07
C THR A 47 -13.33 7.45 -23.47
N PHE A 48 -13.85 6.22 -23.62
CA PHE A 48 -13.90 5.51 -24.90
C PHE A 48 -14.97 4.40 -24.92
N PRO A 49 -15.46 3.97 -26.09
CA PRO A 49 -16.36 2.82 -26.20
C PRO A 49 -15.71 1.53 -25.72
N GLY A 50 -16.46 0.71 -24.99
CA GLY A 50 -16.01 -0.59 -24.51
C GLY A 50 -17.16 -1.52 -24.14
N GLU A 51 -17.20 -2.67 -24.81
CA GLU A 51 -18.30 -3.63 -24.72
C GLU A 51 -18.33 -4.40 -23.39
N SER A 52 -17.22 -4.41 -22.65
CA SER A 52 -17.15 -5.07 -21.35
C SER A 52 -16.15 -4.41 -20.41
N ALA A 53 -16.29 -4.67 -19.11
CA ALA A 53 -15.30 -4.26 -18.13
C ALA A 53 -13.90 -4.81 -18.43
N ALA A 54 -13.80 -6.01 -19.01
CA ALA A 54 -12.53 -6.62 -19.38
C ALA A 54 -11.79 -5.79 -20.46
N VAL A 55 -12.51 -5.22 -21.43
CA VAL A 55 -11.94 -4.30 -22.42
C VAL A 55 -11.38 -3.05 -21.74
N CYS A 56 -12.14 -2.46 -20.81
CA CYS A 56 -11.68 -1.30 -20.04
C CYS A 56 -10.43 -1.63 -19.21
N GLY A 57 -10.44 -2.77 -18.51
CA GLY A 57 -9.32 -3.24 -17.69
C GLY A 57 -8.05 -3.49 -18.50
N ASN A 58 -8.16 -4.13 -19.67
CA ASN A 58 -7.01 -4.38 -20.54
C ASN A 58 -6.38 -3.07 -21.07
N MET A 59 -7.20 -2.07 -21.40
CA MET A 59 -6.69 -0.75 -21.81
C MET A 59 -6.06 0.00 -20.64
N CYS A 60 -6.68 -0.08 -19.45
CA CYS A 60 -6.14 0.53 -18.24
C CYS A 60 -4.80 -0.09 -17.82
N THR A 61 -4.64 -1.41 -17.91
CA THR A 61 -3.37 -2.11 -17.62
C THR A 61 -2.22 -1.63 -18.52
N LYS A 62 -2.51 -1.17 -19.75
CA LYS A 62 -1.49 -0.68 -20.70
C LYS A 62 -1.07 0.78 -20.46
N ASP A 63 -1.89 1.59 -19.78
CA ASP A 63 -1.55 2.98 -19.45
C ASP A 63 -0.96 3.02 -18.03
N SER A 64 0.31 3.39 -17.92
CA SER A 64 1.02 3.44 -16.64
C SER A 64 0.45 4.45 -15.65
N ARG A 65 -0.38 5.39 -16.11
CA ARG A 65 -1.05 6.35 -15.25
C ARG A 65 -2.36 5.81 -14.71
N CYS A 66 -2.92 4.75 -15.30
CA CYS A 66 -4.25 4.27 -14.95
C CYS A 66 -4.23 3.41 -13.68
N LEU A 67 -4.95 3.88 -12.66
CA LEU A 67 -5.04 3.22 -11.36
C LEU A 67 -6.45 2.68 -11.07
N SER A 68 -7.44 3.18 -11.78
CA SER A 68 -8.83 2.72 -11.68
C SER A 68 -9.61 3.03 -12.96
N PHE A 69 -10.76 2.37 -13.14
CA PHE A 69 -11.65 2.64 -14.27
C PHE A 69 -13.11 2.33 -13.94
N THR A 70 -14.02 2.98 -14.65
CA THR A 70 -15.43 2.62 -14.69
C THR A 70 -15.82 2.03 -16.03
N TRP A 71 -16.76 1.09 -15.98
CA TRP A 71 -17.45 0.56 -17.15
C TRP A 71 -18.96 0.77 -16.97
N ASN A 72 -19.56 1.52 -17.88
CA ASN A 72 -21.01 1.71 -17.93
C ASN A 72 -21.64 0.65 -18.84
N LYS A 73 -22.39 -0.28 -18.25
CA LYS A 73 -23.03 -1.36 -19.01
C LYS A 73 -24.17 -0.92 -19.92
N LEU A 74 -24.81 0.21 -19.63
CA LEU A 74 -25.95 0.71 -20.41
C LEU A 74 -25.48 1.50 -21.63
N LYS A 75 -24.37 2.22 -21.49
CA LYS A 75 -23.78 3.05 -22.55
C LYS A 75 -22.67 2.33 -23.34
N LEU A 76 -22.19 1.19 -22.84
CA LEU A 76 -21.01 0.49 -23.36
C LEU A 76 -19.79 1.42 -23.44
N MET A 77 -19.54 2.15 -22.36
CA MET A 77 -18.48 3.16 -22.27
C MET A 77 -17.54 2.87 -21.12
N CYS A 78 -16.25 3.01 -21.38
CA CYS A 78 -15.17 2.98 -20.39
C CYS A 78 -14.74 4.41 -20.04
N LYS A 79 -14.39 4.62 -18.78
CA LYS A 79 -13.68 5.82 -18.32
C LYS A 79 -12.52 5.40 -17.41
N MET A 80 -11.31 5.84 -17.73
CA MET A 80 -10.06 5.52 -17.03
C MET A 80 -9.63 6.70 -16.15
N PHE A 81 -9.02 6.42 -15.00
CA PHE A 81 -8.63 7.44 -14.02
C PHE A 81 -7.21 7.26 -13.51
N SER A 82 -6.56 8.37 -13.19
CA SER A 82 -5.21 8.42 -12.62
C SER A 82 -5.14 8.30 -11.10
N LYS A 83 -6.29 8.14 -10.44
CA LYS A 83 -6.43 7.99 -8.98
C LYS A 83 -7.16 6.69 -8.67
N ILE A 84 -7.02 6.16 -7.46
CA ILE A 84 -7.71 4.94 -7.01
C ILE A 84 -9.03 5.26 -6.33
N PHE A 85 -10.07 4.49 -6.66
CA PHE A 85 -11.32 4.52 -5.91
C PHE A 85 -11.14 3.95 -4.50
N TYR A 86 -11.45 4.75 -3.50
CA TYR A 86 -11.68 4.29 -2.14
C TYR A 86 -13.17 4.35 -1.87
N THR A 87 -13.73 3.32 -1.23
CA THR A 87 -15.16 3.23 -0.99
C THR A 87 -15.62 4.44 -0.19
N ILE A 88 -16.38 5.30 -0.84
CA ILE A 88 -17.14 6.39 -0.23
C ILE A 88 -18.60 6.10 -0.55
N ALA A 89 -19.40 5.90 0.49
CA ALA A 89 -20.83 5.59 0.38
C ALA A 89 -21.65 6.81 -0.07
N GLN A 90 -21.31 7.40 -1.22
CA GLN A 90 -21.71 8.77 -1.58
C GLN A 90 -22.68 8.83 -2.76
N SER A 91 -22.41 8.15 -3.88
CA SER A 91 -23.37 8.04 -4.99
C SER A 91 -22.94 6.97 -5.99
N LYS A 92 -23.79 6.60 -6.95
CA LYS A 92 -23.47 5.66 -8.04
C LYS A 92 -24.23 6.06 -9.29
N SER A 93 -23.54 6.39 -10.37
CA SER A 93 -24.23 6.56 -11.66
C SER A 93 -24.82 5.24 -12.13
N ILE A 94 -26.03 5.33 -12.69
CA ILE A 94 -26.78 4.17 -13.18
C ILE A 94 -25.96 3.44 -14.26
N GLY A 95 -25.82 2.13 -14.10
CA GLY A 95 -25.09 1.26 -15.01
C GLY A 95 -23.58 1.20 -14.81
N ASN A 96 -22.98 2.07 -13.99
CA ASN A 96 -21.54 2.04 -13.72
C ASN A 96 -21.15 0.85 -12.84
N ARG A 97 -20.04 0.23 -13.20
CA ARG A 97 -19.24 -0.66 -12.35
C ARG A 97 -17.85 -0.05 -12.20
N TYR A 98 -17.31 -0.09 -11.00
CA TYR A 98 -16.06 0.56 -10.63
C TYR A 98 -15.00 -0.50 -10.33
N PHE A 99 -13.78 -0.25 -10.79
CA PHE A 99 -12.67 -1.17 -10.64
C PHE A 99 -11.41 -0.42 -10.22
N LYS A 100 -10.75 -0.90 -9.18
CA LYS A 100 -9.44 -0.39 -8.71
C LYS A 100 -8.36 -1.43 -8.85
N ARG A 101 -7.11 -0.99 -8.98
CA ARG A 101 -5.94 -1.89 -8.99
C ARG A 101 -5.76 -2.57 -7.65
N LYS A 102 -5.60 -3.90 -7.64
CA LYS A 102 -5.33 -4.70 -6.43
C LYS A 102 -3.88 -4.55 -5.98
N ASP A 103 -2.97 -4.60 -6.94
CA ASP A 103 -1.52 -4.53 -6.79
C ASP A 103 -0.99 -3.09 -6.65
N TYR A 104 -1.82 -2.12 -6.26
CA TYR A 104 -1.45 -0.70 -6.29
C TYR A 104 -0.14 -0.37 -5.58
N CYS A 105 0.06 -0.89 -4.36
CA CYS A 105 1.29 -0.63 -3.62
C CYS A 105 2.49 -1.14 -4.41
N ILE A 106 2.43 -2.41 -4.85
CA ILE A 106 3.51 -3.06 -5.62
C ILE A 106 3.77 -2.31 -6.91
N TYR A 107 2.70 -1.88 -7.60
CA TYR A 107 2.78 -1.08 -8.80
C TYR A 107 3.47 0.27 -8.58
N LYS A 108 3.42 0.81 -7.36
CA LYS A 108 4.12 2.02 -6.93
C LYS A 108 5.49 1.76 -6.29
N GLY A 109 5.94 0.51 -6.22
CA GLY A 109 7.21 0.14 -5.57
C GLY A 109 7.11 -0.11 -4.06
N TYR A 110 5.90 -0.09 -3.51
CA TYR A 110 5.63 -0.29 -2.09
C TYR A 110 5.18 -1.73 -1.79
N ILE A 111 5.39 -2.17 -0.55
CA ILE A 111 4.84 -3.42 -0.03
C ILE A 111 3.45 -3.14 0.53
N GLN A 112 2.51 -4.06 0.30
CA GLN A 112 1.15 -3.94 0.82
C GLN A 112 0.96 -4.80 2.07
N THR A 113 0.42 -4.23 3.14
CA THR A 113 -0.06 -5.03 4.28
C THR A 113 -1.30 -5.84 3.88
N PRO A 114 -1.54 -7.02 4.47
CA PRO A 114 -2.77 -7.79 4.27
C PRO A 114 -4.01 -6.95 4.54
N THR A 115 -5.04 -7.10 3.70
CA THR A 115 -6.31 -6.38 3.83
C THR A 115 -7.25 -7.07 4.82
N LEU A 116 -7.11 -6.85 6.12
CA LEU A 116 -8.09 -7.25 7.14
C LEU A 116 -7.99 -6.34 8.38
N PRO A 117 -9.10 -5.94 9.02
CA PRO A 117 -10.33 -5.38 8.45
C PRO A 117 -10.14 -3.93 7.94
N VAL A 118 -8.90 -3.42 7.92
CA VAL A 118 -8.56 -2.01 7.68
C VAL A 118 -8.04 -1.78 6.26
N ILE A 119 -8.06 -0.52 5.83
CA ILE A 119 -7.40 -0.06 4.60
C ILE A 119 -5.95 -0.56 4.59
N PRO A 120 -5.50 -1.23 3.51
CA PRO A 120 -4.13 -1.72 3.44
C PRO A 120 -3.16 -0.56 3.53
N VAL A 121 -2.05 -0.73 4.23
CA VAL A 121 -0.95 0.22 4.24
C VAL A 121 0.00 -0.14 3.09
N CYS A 122 0.33 0.84 2.24
CA CYS A 122 1.41 0.73 1.28
C CYS A 122 2.67 1.30 1.94
N PHE A 123 3.66 0.48 2.28
CA PHE A 123 4.88 0.93 2.96
C PHE A 123 6.18 0.56 2.22
N GLN A 124 7.23 1.33 2.45
CA GLN A 124 8.58 1.06 1.96
C GLN A 124 9.59 1.38 3.05
N PHE A 125 10.55 0.47 3.27
CA PHE A 125 11.59 0.60 4.28
C PHE A 125 12.90 1.11 3.67
N PHE A 126 13.52 2.09 4.33
CA PHE A 126 14.75 2.75 3.89
C PHE A 126 15.86 2.53 4.92
N GLN A 127 16.76 1.59 4.63
CA GLN A 127 17.85 1.21 5.52
C GLN A 127 19.20 1.83 5.16
N SER A 128 19.51 1.90 3.86
CA SER A 128 20.85 2.26 3.38
C SER A 128 21.20 3.74 3.54
N THR A 129 20.22 4.59 3.79
CA THR A 129 20.38 6.04 3.97
C THR A 129 19.72 6.50 5.27
N PRO A 130 20.27 6.18 6.46
CA PRO A 130 19.71 6.65 7.72
C PRO A 130 19.65 8.18 7.79
N LEU A 131 18.50 8.69 8.22
CA LEU A 131 18.21 10.12 8.31
C LEU A 131 17.71 10.46 9.71
N ASP A 132 17.84 11.72 10.10
CA ASP A 132 17.07 12.25 11.23
C ASP A 132 15.56 12.26 10.89
N SER A 133 14.72 12.39 11.90
CA SER A 133 13.26 12.28 11.73
C SER A 133 12.68 13.32 10.77
N ILE A 134 13.22 14.54 10.74
CA ILE A 134 12.71 15.63 9.88
C ILE A 134 13.10 15.36 8.43
N SER A 135 14.36 15.01 8.19
CA SER A 135 14.85 14.64 6.87
C SER A 135 14.13 13.40 6.32
N ALA A 136 13.87 12.39 7.18
CA ALA A 136 13.11 11.21 6.81
C ALA A 136 11.64 11.53 6.43
N SER A 137 10.98 12.42 7.18
CA SER A 137 9.63 12.91 6.82
C SER A 137 9.64 13.59 5.45
N SER A 138 10.63 14.47 5.23
CA SER A 138 10.78 15.20 3.96
C SER A 138 10.99 14.25 2.79
N GLU A 139 11.84 13.23 2.93
CA GLU A 139 12.08 12.21 1.90
C GLU A 139 10.79 11.45 1.54
N CYS A 140 9.99 11.07 2.53
CA CYS A 140 8.69 10.44 2.26
C CYS A 140 7.74 11.39 1.51
N GLU A 141 7.71 12.67 1.90
CA GLU A 141 6.85 13.70 1.31
C GLU A 141 7.18 13.97 -0.16
N GLU A 142 8.46 13.94 -0.55
CA GLU A 142 8.89 14.04 -1.96
C GLU A 142 8.25 12.95 -2.84
N SER A 143 7.99 11.78 -2.26
CA SER A 143 7.32 10.65 -2.91
C SER A 143 5.80 10.64 -2.72
N LYS A 144 5.19 11.73 -2.24
CA LYS A 144 3.75 11.83 -1.87
C LYS A 144 3.34 10.75 -0.85
N ALA A 145 4.24 10.47 0.07
CA ALA A 145 4.07 9.58 1.21
C ALA A 145 4.25 10.38 2.51
N THR A 146 3.98 9.76 3.64
CA THR A 146 4.45 10.22 4.96
C THR A 146 5.38 9.18 5.55
N LEU A 147 6.01 9.49 6.69
CA LEU A 147 6.43 8.41 7.57
C LEU A 147 5.23 7.50 7.92
N LEU A 148 5.52 6.25 8.25
CA LEU A 148 4.51 5.24 8.56
C LEU A 148 3.69 5.64 9.78
N ARG A 149 2.36 5.67 9.65
CA ARG A 149 1.45 5.87 10.79
C ARG A 149 0.95 4.52 11.28
N ILE A 150 1.29 4.18 12.52
CA ILE A 150 0.67 3.05 13.19
C ILE A 150 -0.72 3.49 13.67
N ILE A 151 -1.76 2.86 13.14
CA ILE A 151 -3.16 3.17 13.45
C ILE A 151 -3.87 2.07 14.24
N ASN A 152 -3.25 0.89 14.37
CA ASN A 152 -3.76 -0.26 15.10
C ASN A 152 -2.66 -1.32 15.34
N VAL A 153 -3.00 -2.34 16.11
CA VAL A 153 -2.12 -3.47 16.44
C VAL A 153 -1.78 -4.34 15.21
N ASP A 154 -2.69 -4.49 14.25
CA ASP A 154 -2.42 -5.32 13.06
C ASP A 154 -1.27 -4.73 12.22
N THR A 155 -1.24 -3.40 12.10
CA THR A 155 -0.18 -2.67 11.39
C THR A 155 1.17 -2.88 12.07
N ILE A 156 1.24 -2.71 13.41
CA ILE A 156 2.53 -2.87 14.12
C ILE A 156 3.04 -4.31 14.03
N LEU A 157 2.17 -5.31 14.18
CA LEU A 157 2.57 -6.73 14.12
C LEU A 157 3.08 -7.12 12.73
N TYR A 158 2.42 -6.65 11.68
CA TYR A 158 2.86 -6.94 10.31
C TYR A 158 4.22 -6.29 10.02
N ILE A 159 4.37 -5.01 10.36
CA ILE A 159 5.63 -4.28 10.15
C ILE A 159 6.76 -4.89 10.99
N ALA A 160 6.50 -5.25 12.25
CA ALA A 160 7.46 -5.93 13.10
C ALA A 160 7.92 -7.27 12.52
N ALA A 161 6.98 -8.10 12.02
CA ALA A 161 7.31 -9.35 11.36
C ALA A 161 8.15 -9.13 10.09
N TYR A 162 7.84 -8.09 9.30
CA TYR A 162 8.62 -7.71 8.13
C TYR A 162 10.06 -7.30 8.51
N LEU A 163 10.23 -6.38 9.48
CA LEU A 163 11.54 -5.91 9.92
C LEU A 163 12.42 -7.04 10.48
N ARG A 164 11.82 -7.96 11.25
CA ARG A 164 12.49 -9.19 11.70
C ARG A 164 12.93 -10.08 10.54
N SER A 165 12.07 -10.27 9.54
CA SER A 165 12.38 -11.15 8.40
C SER A 165 13.61 -10.73 7.59
N ILE A 166 13.95 -9.44 7.65
CA ILE A 166 15.12 -8.86 6.96
C ILE A 166 16.26 -8.51 7.93
N ASN A 167 16.18 -8.95 9.19
CA ASN A 167 17.19 -8.76 10.24
C ASN A 167 17.57 -7.29 10.48
N VAL A 168 16.58 -6.41 10.61
CA VAL A 168 16.83 -5.05 11.11
C VAL A 168 17.30 -5.13 12.56
N GLY A 169 18.38 -4.43 12.89
CA GLY A 169 19.03 -4.46 14.21
C GLY A 169 19.15 -3.08 14.87
N THR A 170 18.17 -2.21 14.65
CA THR A 170 18.09 -0.87 15.25
C THR A 170 16.67 -0.31 15.16
N ASP A 171 16.33 0.61 16.06
CA ASP A 171 15.07 1.36 16.03
C ASP A 171 14.82 2.03 14.68
N VAL A 172 13.55 2.01 14.25
CA VAL A 172 13.11 2.50 12.94
C VAL A 172 12.16 3.67 13.12
N PHE A 173 12.42 4.81 12.48
CA PHE A 173 11.51 5.96 12.53
C PHE A 173 10.17 5.66 11.87
N ILE A 174 9.13 6.12 12.56
CA ILE A 174 7.73 6.16 12.13
C ILE A 174 7.19 7.58 12.34
N ASP A 175 5.98 7.85 11.86
CA ASP A 175 5.36 9.17 12.01
C ASP A 175 4.86 9.36 13.45
N GLY A 176 5.21 10.49 14.04
CA GLY A 176 4.77 10.91 15.36
C GLY A 176 5.89 11.59 16.15
N ASN A 177 5.56 12.73 16.75
CA ASN A 177 6.45 13.44 17.64
C ASN A 177 5.67 14.26 18.68
N ASP A 178 6.32 14.64 19.78
CA ASP A 178 5.75 15.54 20.80
C ASP A 178 6.60 16.82 20.96
N THR A 179 7.29 17.24 19.89
CA THR A 179 8.22 18.38 19.89
C THR A 179 7.54 19.72 20.24
N ALA A 180 6.26 19.87 19.92
CA ALA A 180 5.50 21.08 20.22
C ALA A 180 5.07 21.16 21.69
N VAL A 181 4.56 20.07 22.26
CA VAL A 181 4.11 19.98 23.65
C VAL A 181 4.39 18.58 24.17
N GLU A 182 5.08 18.49 25.29
CA GLU A 182 5.45 17.21 25.90
C GLU A 182 4.25 16.34 26.21
N PHE A 183 4.39 15.05 25.91
CA PHE A 183 3.35 14.02 26.05
C PHE A 183 2.12 14.24 25.16
N LYS A 184 2.13 15.22 24.26
CA LYS A 184 1.09 15.42 23.23
C LYS A 184 1.63 15.04 21.87
N TRP A 185 1.50 13.76 21.56
CA TRP A 185 1.99 13.15 20.32
C TRP A 185 1.12 13.56 19.13
N LYS A 186 1.78 14.10 18.11
CA LYS A 186 1.21 14.56 16.86
C LYS A 186 1.88 13.87 15.68
N TYR A 187 1.12 13.50 14.66
CA TYR A 187 1.68 13.17 13.36
C TYR A 187 2.25 14.42 12.69
N SER A 188 3.11 14.26 11.67
CA SER A 188 3.73 15.38 10.94
C SER A 188 2.73 16.36 10.32
N ASP A 189 1.48 15.94 10.05
CA ASP A 189 0.42 16.82 9.55
C ASP A 189 -0.32 17.61 10.65
N GLY A 190 0.10 17.47 11.92
CA GLY A 190 -0.48 18.15 13.08
C GLY A 190 -1.71 17.47 13.68
N SER A 191 -2.20 16.37 13.10
CA SER A 191 -3.26 15.56 13.69
C SER A 191 -2.74 14.76 14.90
N ASP A 192 -3.65 14.40 15.81
CA ASP A 192 -3.29 13.62 17.01
C ASP A 192 -2.90 12.20 16.63
N VAL A 193 -1.86 11.67 17.30
CA VAL A 193 -1.55 10.24 17.21
C VAL A 193 -2.69 9.45 17.83
N ILE A 194 -3.35 8.61 17.02
CA ILE A 194 -4.57 7.89 17.43
C ILE A 194 -4.29 6.52 18.05
N TYR A 195 -3.07 6.03 17.92
CA TYR A 195 -2.66 4.74 18.46
C TYR A 195 -1.20 4.82 18.93
N LEU A 196 -1.00 4.59 20.23
CA LEU A 196 0.31 4.46 20.86
C LEU A 196 0.36 3.11 21.58
N LYS A 197 1.41 2.34 21.29
CA LYS A 197 1.75 1.11 22.02
C LYS A 197 3.21 1.20 22.40
N TRP A 198 3.48 1.75 23.58
CA TRP A 198 4.84 1.85 24.10
C TRP A 198 5.44 0.46 24.33
N ALA A 199 6.72 0.33 24.05
CA ALA A 199 7.51 -0.80 24.52
C ALA A 199 7.58 -0.78 26.06
N PRO A 200 7.91 -1.92 26.72
CA PRO A 200 8.13 -1.94 28.15
C PRO A 200 9.14 -0.84 28.56
N TYR A 201 8.79 -0.09 29.61
CA TYR A 201 9.58 1.02 30.17
C TYR A 201 9.65 2.30 29.31
N GLU A 202 8.92 2.37 28.19
CA GLU A 202 8.78 3.58 27.37
C GLU A 202 7.42 4.28 27.61
N PRO A 203 7.30 5.59 27.35
CA PRO A 203 8.38 6.49 26.94
C PRO A 203 9.30 6.86 28.11
N SER A 204 10.60 6.77 27.93
CA SER A 204 11.61 6.96 28.99
C SER A 204 11.87 8.42 29.34
N SER A 205 11.22 9.36 28.65
CA SER A 205 11.25 10.81 28.94
C SER A 205 10.80 11.16 30.38
N PHE A 206 10.06 10.27 31.07
CA PHE A 206 9.75 10.42 32.49
C PHE A 206 10.99 10.41 33.42
N ILE A 207 12.14 9.92 32.95
CA ILE A 207 13.32 9.65 33.78
C ILE A 207 14.37 10.77 33.67
N CYS A 208 14.28 11.66 32.67
CA CYS A 208 15.35 12.63 32.39
C CYS A 208 14.85 13.93 31.75
N ASN A 209 14.76 15.01 32.55
CA ASN A 209 14.39 16.37 32.10
C ASN A 209 15.32 16.99 31.02
N TYR A 210 16.46 16.35 30.72
CA TYR A 210 17.45 16.81 29.72
C TYR A 210 17.54 15.91 28.48
N CYS A 211 16.81 14.81 28.47
CA CYS A 211 16.81 13.84 27.37
C CYS A 211 15.67 14.21 26.43
N VAL A 212 15.97 15.04 25.42
CA VAL A 212 14.98 15.51 24.43
C VAL A 212 14.71 14.39 23.42
N GLU A 213 13.95 13.40 23.86
CA GLU A 213 13.55 12.23 23.08
C GLU A 213 12.07 12.35 22.72
N ARG A 214 11.81 12.80 21.49
CA ARG A 214 10.52 13.39 21.10
C ARG A 214 9.96 12.86 19.79
N CYS A 215 10.64 11.91 19.15
CA CYS A 215 10.23 11.33 17.87
C CYS A 215 10.01 9.83 18.00
N LEU A 216 8.94 9.31 17.40
CA LEU A 216 8.56 7.91 17.51
C LEU A 216 9.44 7.00 16.66
N THR A 217 9.86 5.89 17.25
CA THR A 217 10.45 4.74 16.56
C THR A 217 9.68 3.46 16.90
N LEU A 218 9.79 2.44 16.06
CA LEU A 218 9.58 1.05 16.48
C LEU A 218 10.86 0.55 17.13
N GLN A 219 10.77 0.04 18.35
CA GLN A 219 11.93 -0.31 19.17
C GLN A 219 12.51 -1.67 18.78
N ASP A 220 13.80 -1.71 18.50
CA ASP A 220 14.55 -2.95 18.40
C ASP A 220 15.23 -3.25 19.74
N TYR A 221 14.57 -4.06 20.56
CA TYR A 221 15.12 -4.52 21.84
C TYR A 221 14.76 -5.99 22.07
N PRO A 222 15.66 -6.82 22.62
CA PRO A 222 15.38 -8.23 22.87
C PRO A 222 14.07 -8.44 23.65
N GLY A 223 13.11 -9.13 23.04
CA GLY A 223 11.80 -9.41 23.63
C GLY A 223 10.73 -8.34 23.39
N VAL A 224 11.08 -7.23 22.72
CA VAL A 224 10.14 -6.25 22.16
C VAL A 224 10.02 -6.46 20.65
N ASP A 225 11.15 -6.66 19.96
CA ASP A 225 11.26 -7.02 18.55
C ASP A 225 10.32 -6.21 17.61
N PHE A 226 10.36 -4.87 17.72
CA PHE A 226 9.53 -3.90 16.98
C PHE A 226 8.03 -3.89 17.33
N GLU A 227 7.57 -4.71 18.28
CA GLU A 227 6.16 -4.75 18.67
C GLU A 227 5.76 -3.63 19.63
N GLY A 228 6.67 -2.73 19.97
CA GLY A 228 6.45 -1.55 20.80
C GLY A 228 7.15 -0.31 20.23
N MET A 229 6.61 0.85 20.58
CA MET A 229 7.14 2.15 20.21
C MET A 229 8.12 2.66 21.26
N ASN A 230 9.05 3.50 20.84
CA ASN A 230 10.00 4.20 21.68
C ASN A 230 10.01 5.70 21.29
N ASN A 231 10.33 6.58 22.24
CA ASN A 231 10.60 7.98 21.97
C ASN A 231 12.12 8.15 21.90
N MET A 232 12.63 8.56 20.73
CA MET A 232 14.05 8.73 20.49
C MET A 232 14.38 10.19 20.15
N LYS A 233 15.67 10.52 20.20
CA LYS A 233 16.15 11.85 19.78
C LYS A 233 15.87 12.03 18.31
N CYS A 234 15.13 13.08 17.97
CA CYS A 234 14.74 13.36 16.59
C CYS A 234 15.93 13.55 15.64
N GLY A 235 17.06 14.05 16.16
CA GLY A 235 18.29 14.26 15.39
C GLY A 235 19.16 13.02 15.20
N ASP A 236 18.84 11.88 15.84
CA ASP A 236 19.56 10.64 15.60
C ASP A 236 19.28 10.14 14.19
N ARG A 237 20.31 9.63 13.50
CA ARG A 237 20.13 9.06 12.17
C ARG A 237 19.71 7.60 12.27
N ARG A 238 18.52 7.28 11.77
CA ARG A 238 17.96 5.92 11.82
C ARG A 238 17.35 5.53 10.47
N PRO A 239 17.23 4.22 10.20
CA PRO A 239 16.36 3.79 9.12
C PRO A 239 14.92 4.20 9.39
N TYR A 240 14.10 4.28 8.35
CA TYR A 240 12.73 4.78 8.45
C TYR A 240 11.80 4.04 7.48
N ILE A 241 10.49 4.16 7.72
CA ILE A 241 9.47 3.58 6.85
C ILE A 241 8.59 4.69 6.32
N CYS A 242 8.46 4.79 5.00
CA CYS A 242 7.46 5.63 4.36
C CYS A 242 6.18 4.85 4.12
N GLN A 243 5.03 5.51 4.23
CA GLN A 243 3.70 5.04 3.89
C GLN A 243 3.11 5.93 2.78
N LEU A 244 2.79 5.33 1.63
CA LEU A 244 2.18 6.06 0.52
C LEU A 244 0.78 6.56 0.91
N HIS A 245 0.47 7.82 0.57
CA HIS A 245 -0.87 8.33 0.74
C HIS A 245 -1.83 7.64 -0.21
N ILE A 246 -2.67 6.82 0.39
CA ILE A 246 -3.79 6.17 -0.27
C ILE A 246 -4.94 7.18 -0.44
N PHE A 247 -4.97 8.30 0.29
CA PHE A 247 -6.11 9.24 0.31
C PHE A 247 -5.84 10.68 -0.17
N ALA A 248 -4.63 11.01 -0.65
CA ALA A 248 -4.31 12.36 -1.12
C ALA A 248 -4.92 12.67 -2.50
#